data_AF-A0A928LKJ7-F1
#
_entry.id   AF-A0A928LKJ7-F1
#
_cell.length_a   1.000
_cell.length_b   1.000
_cell.length_c   1.000
_cell.angle_alpha   90.00
_cell.angle_beta   90.00
_cell.angle_gamma   90.00
#
_symmetry.space_group_name_H-M   'P 1'
#
loop_
_entity.id
_entity.type
_entity.pdbx_description
1 polymer ?
#
loop_
_entity_poly.entity_id
_entity_poly.type
_entity_poly.pdbx_seq_one_letter_code
_entity_poly.pdbx_strand_id
1 'polypeptide(L)'
;MIFLIKKKIKSFFDGRVNIITENQNQLFNQQQATIAELTARLNENIEKTKRLEENLNIANANINTIINTANSLKKENQYVNHELMYLELSKLKSKRILLVGFYGADNLGDELMLQTILSYFPKERLSDVTVLLCDNEGYDYSHLPAVNILHYPKSKFDYNILAQEFDTLVWGGGALIDDGFYDDKSTALNNMLVDLSLRFIACEKRVFALGLSSNKELTNANYINKLKTVCEKSVAFTIRDIYSLEKLKSLGITNIILLNDPVFYNKIWSSLPAPQQNNNDTVKVGIIWICYPNTENIFNIIISKLCEKFSDKSKLEIVLIPFYNYVNLDKNYFKTLTQSNSYNNVVSICDYTNDLNMLVNTINQLDFIINMRYHGMLISGILNKKAFNICYDCHPHYHNKIKYLNDIFESYNTVLLSEITENTEISFSSPLKNPSFKEEEFKNIIDGILKD
;
A
#
# COMPACT_ATOMS: atom_id res chain seq x y z
N MET A 1 -107.99 25.18 -19.71
CA MET A 1 -107.08 25.33 -18.55
C MET A 1 -105.96 24.28 -18.52
N ILE A 2 -106.28 22.98 -18.60
CA ILE A 2 -105.29 21.88 -18.56
C ILE A 2 -104.21 21.97 -19.67
N PHE A 3 -104.57 22.43 -20.87
CA PHE A 3 -103.62 22.59 -21.99
C PHE A 3 -102.52 23.63 -21.69
N LEU A 4 -102.88 24.76 -21.07
CA LEU A 4 -101.93 25.84 -20.71
C LEU A 4 -100.98 25.42 -19.59
N ILE A 5 -101.48 24.65 -18.60
CA ILE A 5 -100.67 24.10 -17.51
C ILE A 5 -99.69 23.05 -18.05
N LYS A 6 -100.15 22.12 -18.91
CA LYS A 6 -99.26 21.15 -19.57
C LYS A 6 -98.18 21.83 -20.41
N LYS A 7 -98.50 22.92 -21.12
CA LYS A 7 -97.53 23.68 -21.92
C LYS A 7 -96.47 24.38 -21.06
N LYS A 8 -96.86 24.98 -19.94
CA LYS A 8 -95.91 25.61 -18.98
C LYS A 8 -95.02 24.59 -18.28
N ILE A 9 -95.58 23.45 -17.84
CA ILE A 9 -94.82 22.36 -17.22
C ILE A 9 -93.81 21.80 -18.23
N LYS A 10 -94.25 21.51 -19.46
CA LYS A 10 -93.35 21.03 -20.52
C LYS A 10 -92.22 22.03 -20.80
N SER A 11 -92.54 23.33 -20.96
CA SER A 11 -91.54 24.39 -21.15
C SER A 11 -90.53 24.50 -20.00
N PHE A 12 -90.96 24.31 -18.75
CA PHE A 12 -90.07 24.34 -17.59
C PHE A 12 -89.11 23.14 -17.56
N PHE A 13 -89.63 21.94 -17.84
CA PHE A 13 -88.81 20.73 -17.94
C PHE A 13 -87.87 20.77 -19.15
N ASP A 14 -88.34 21.20 -20.32
CA ASP A 14 -87.53 21.36 -21.53
C ASP A 14 -86.39 22.38 -21.29
N GLY A 15 -86.66 23.48 -20.59
CA GLY A 15 -85.64 24.47 -20.20
C GLY A 15 -84.58 23.92 -19.23
N ARG A 16 -84.97 23.12 -18.24
CA ARG A 16 -84.01 22.46 -17.32
C ARG A 16 -83.20 21.37 -18.01
N VAL A 17 -83.82 20.61 -18.91
CA VAL A 17 -83.14 19.59 -19.74
C VAL A 17 -82.10 20.26 -20.64
N ASN A 18 -82.44 21.40 -21.27
CA ASN A 18 -81.49 22.14 -22.09
C ASN A 18 -80.28 22.64 -21.28
N ILE A 19 -80.48 23.23 -20.09
CA ILE A 19 -79.37 23.69 -19.23
C ILE A 19 -78.47 22.54 -18.78
N ILE A 20 -79.05 21.39 -18.40
CA ILE A 20 -78.27 20.21 -18.01
C ILE A 20 -77.46 19.69 -19.21
N THR A 21 -78.06 19.66 -20.39
CA THR A 21 -77.42 19.22 -21.63
C THR A 21 -76.29 20.17 -22.05
N GLU A 22 -76.48 21.48 -21.91
CA GLU A 22 -75.45 22.50 -22.18
C GLU A 22 -74.27 22.38 -21.22
N ASN A 23 -74.52 22.22 -19.91
CA ASN A 23 -73.45 22.02 -18.92
C ASN A 23 -72.68 20.71 -19.15
N GLN A 24 -73.38 19.62 -19.50
CA GLN A 24 -72.74 18.34 -19.84
C GLN A 24 -71.89 18.48 -21.11
N ASN A 25 -72.38 19.15 -22.15
CA ASN A 25 -71.63 19.42 -23.37
C ASN A 25 -70.41 20.30 -23.10
N GLN A 26 -70.52 21.31 -22.24
CA GLN A 26 -69.40 22.19 -21.87
C GLN A 26 -68.31 21.42 -21.11
N LEU A 27 -68.69 20.58 -20.12
CA LEU A 27 -67.74 19.73 -19.40
C LEU A 27 -67.07 18.71 -20.32
N PHE A 28 -67.85 18.09 -21.21
CA PHE A 28 -67.33 17.15 -22.21
C PHE A 28 -66.30 17.82 -23.14
N ASN A 29 -66.60 19.04 -23.62
CA ASN A 29 -65.67 19.82 -24.45
C ASN A 29 -64.38 20.20 -23.69
N GLN A 30 -64.48 20.57 -22.41
CA GLN A 30 -63.30 20.85 -21.57
C GLN A 30 -62.44 19.60 -21.34
N GLN A 31 -63.07 18.44 -21.11
CA GLN A 31 -62.38 17.16 -20.98
C GLN A 31 -61.69 16.76 -22.30
N GLN A 32 -62.36 16.93 -23.44
CA GLN A 32 -61.75 16.69 -24.75
C GLN A 32 -60.54 17.60 -25.00
N ALA A 33 -60.63 18.89 -24.68
CA ALA A 33 -59.51 19.82 -24.80
C ALA A 33 -58.32 19.42 -23.91
N THR A 34 -58.59 19.00 -22.67
CA THR A 34 -57.55 18.54 -21.74
C THR A 34 -56.88 17.25 -22.24
N ILE A 35 -57.66 16.29 -22.74
CA ILE A 35 -57.12 15.05 -23.32
C ILE A 35 -56.24 15.35 -24.54
N ALA A 36 -56.66 16.28 -25.41
CA ALA A 36 -55.88 16.69 -26.56
C ALA A 36 -54.54 17.31 -26.15
N GLU A 37 -54.53 18.19 -25.15
CA GLU A 37 -53.31 18.80 -24.61
C GLU A 37 -52.37 17.75 -23.99
N LEU A 38 -52.90 16.86 -23.14
CA LEU A 38 -52.11 15.79 -22.53
C LEU A 38 -51.52 14.83 -23.59
N THR A 39 -52.29 14.54 -24.64
CA THR A 39 -51.82 13.71 -25.77
C THR A 39 -50.69 14.40 -26.53
N ALA A 40 -50.80 15.71 -26.77
CA ALA A 40 -49.72 16.48 -27.41
C ALA A 40 -48.44 16.48 -26.57
N ARG A 41 -48.55 16.72 -25.25
CA ARG A 41 -47.41 16.68 -24.32
C ARG A 41 -46.78 15.28 -24.23
N LEU A 42 -47.60 14.22 -24.23
CA LEU A 42 -47.14 12.84 -24.23
C LEU A 42 -46.32 12.55 -25.50
N ASN A 43 -46.83 12.94 -26.67
CA ASN A 43 -46.12 12.77 -27.93
C ASN A 43 -44.79 13.56 -27.97
N GLU A 44 -44.77 14.80 -27.47
CA GLU A 44 -43.54 15.59 -27.35
C GLU A 44 -42.50 14.90 -26.45
N ASN A 45 -42.93 14.37 -25.30
CA ASN A 45 -42.05 13.66 -24.38
C ASN A 45 -41.53 12.36 -24.98
N ILE A 46 -42.35 11.60 -25.73
CA ILE A 46 -41.91 10.39 -26.45
C ILE A 46 -40.79 10.75 -27.44
N GLU A 47 -40.95 11.81 -28.22
CA GLU A 47 -39.92 12.26 -29.16
C GLU A 47 -38.64 12.74 -28.45
N LYS A 48 -38.76 13.43 -27.30
CA LYS A 48 -37.60 13.78 -26.46
C LYS A 48 -36.87 12.54 -25.95
N THR A 49 -37.60 11.52 -25.47
CA THR A 49 -37.00 10.27 -24.98
C THR A 49 -36.25 9.54 -26.10
N LYS A 50 -36.84 9.43 -27.30
CA LYS A 50 -36.14 8.84 -28.46
C LYS A 50 -34.84 9.56 -28.80
N ARG A 51 -34.85 10.90 -28.80
CA ARG A 51 -33.62 11.70 -29.02
C ARG A 51 -32.57 11.46 -27.93
N LEU A 52 -33.00 11.33 -26.67
CA LEU A 52 -32.08 11.02 -25.56
C LEU A 52 -31.49 9.62 -25.70
N GLU A 53 -32.27 8.62 -26.12
CA GLU A 53 -31.79 7.26 -26.40
C GLU A 53 -30.77 7.25 -27.55
N GLU A 54 -31.04 7.98 -28.64
CA GLU A 54 -30.10 8.16 -29.74
C GLU A 54 -28.78 8.80 -29.28
N ASN A 55 -28.86 9.89 -28.51
CA ASN A 55 -27.68 10.56 -27.96
C ASN A 55 -26.90 9.65 -27.00
N LEU A 56 -27.58 8.87 -26.17
CA LEU A 56 -26.94 7.90 -25.28
C LEU A 56 -26.22 6.81 -26.07
N ASN A 57 -26.83 6.31 -27.15
CA ASN A 57 -26.21 5.32 -28.03
C ASN A 57 -24.94 5.88 -28.71
N ILE A 58 -24.98 7.13 -29.20
CA ILE A 58 -23.82 7.81 -29.76
C ILE A 58 -22.73 8.01 -28.70
N ALA A 59 -23.09 8.45 -27.50
CA ALA A 59 -22.15 8.64 -26.40
C ALA A 59 -21.45 7.32 -26.01
N ASN A 60 -22.22 6.23 -25.92
CA ASN A 60 -21.67 4.89 -25.64
C ASN A 60 -20.72 4.41 -26.74
N ALA A 61 -21.06 4.64 -28.02
CA ALA A 61 -20.18 4.31 -29.14
C ALA A 61 -18.86 5.11 -29.09
N ASN A 62 -18.94 6.39 -28.74
CA ASN A 62 -17.76 7.25 -28.57
C ASN A 62 -16.89 6.79 -27.39
N ILE A 63 -17.50 6.47 -26.24
CA ILE A 63 -16.78 5.94 -25.06
C ILE A 63 -16.07 4.63 -25.42
N ASN A 64 -16.73 3.69 -26.11
CA ASN A 64 -16.12 2.45 -26.54
C ASN A 64 -14.93 2.69 -27.49
N THR A 65 -15.05 3.67 -28.38
CA THR A 65 -13.95 4.07 -29.28
C THR A 65 -12.77 4.64 -28.50
N ILE A 66 -13.02 5.51 -27.52
CA ILE A 66 -11.98 6.08 -26.64
C ILE A 66 -11.27 4.97 -25.87
N ILE A 67 -12.03 4.04 -25.27
CA ILE A 67 -11.49 2.90 -24.52
C ILE A 67 -10.60 2.04 -25.43
N ASN A 68 -11.04 1.74 -26.65
CA ASN A 68 -10.26 0.95 -27.60
C ASN A 68 -8.96 1.66 -28.01
N THR A 69 -9.02 2.96 -28.30
CA THR A 69 -7.83 3.76 -28.61
C THR A 69 -6.86 3.82 -27.42
N ALA A 70 -7.37 4.05 -26.21
CA ALA A 70 -6.56 4.06 -24.99
C ALA A 70 -5.88 2.70 -24.75
N ASN A 71 -6.59 1.59 -24.98
CA ASN A 71 -6.03 0.25 -24.88
C ASN A 71 -4.95 -0.01 -25.95
N SER A 72 -5.13 0.46 -27.18
CA SER A 72 -4.10 0.35 -28.23
C SER A 72 -2.85 1.14 -27.84
N LEU A 73 -3.01 2.40 -27.43
CA LEU A 73 -1.90 3.25 -26.99
C LEU A 73 -1.18 2.66 -25.78
N LYS A 74 -1.92 2.12 -24.80
CA LYS A 74 -1.33 1.43 -23.64
C LYS A 74 -0.49 0.23 -24.08
N LYS A 75 -0.99 -0.58 -25.01
CA LYS A 75 -0.29 -1.75 -25.55
C LYS A 75 0.95 -1.36 -26.35
N GLU A 76 0.87 -0.32 -27.16
CA GLU A 76 1.99 0.20 -27.96
C GLU A 76 3.10 0.77 -27.06
N ASN A 77 2.73 1.46 -25.97
CA ASN A 77 3.68 2.08 -25.05
C ASN A 77 4.08 1.19 -23.85
N GLN A 78 3.61 -0.06 -23.79
CA GLN A 78 3.82 -0.93 -22.62
C GLN A 78 5.30 -1.25 -22.36
N TYR A 79 6.16 -1.15 -23.38
CA TYR A 79 7.60 -1.42 -23.27
C TYR A 79 8.46 -0.15 -23.33
N VAL A 80 7.85 1.03 -23.47
CA VAL A 80 8.58 2.28 -23.64
C VAL A 80 8.68 2.99 -22.28
N ASN A 81 9.89 3.08 -21.76
CA ASN A 81 10.19 3.93 -20.62
C ASN A 81 10.83 5.24 -21.11
N HIS A 82 10.01 6.29 -21.19
CA HIS A 82 10.45 7.62 -21.64
C HIS A 82 11.48 8.27 -20.71
N GLU A 83 11.53 7.87 -19.44
CA GLU A 83 12.49 8.43 -18.48
C GLU A 83 13.93 8.03 -18.83
N LEU A 84 14.11 6.85 -19.42
CA LEU A 84 15.43 6.37 -19.83
C LEU A 84 16.02 7.20 -20.97
N MET A 85 15.20 7.91 -21.76
CA MET A 85 15.68 8.79 -22.82
C MET A 85 16.48 9.98 -22.27
N TYR A 86 16.26 10.38 -21.01
CA TYR A 86 16.98 11.47 -20.39
C TYR A 86 18.35 11.07 -19.84
N LEU A 87 18.64 9.76 -19.73
CA LEU A 87 19.90 9.27 -19.16
C LEU A 87 21.10 9.55 -20.06
N GLU A 88 20.92 9.40 -21.39
CA GLU A 88 21.99 9.60 -22.40
C GLU A 88 22.56 11.04 -22.43
N LEU A 89 21.89 12.02 -21.83
CA LEU A 89 22.32 13.42 -21.82
C LEU A 89 23.26 13.76 -20.66
N SER A 90 23.48 12.83 -19.72
CA SER A 90 24.27 13.07 -18.50
C SER A 90 25.65 12.41 -18.55
N LYS A 91 26.57 12.95 -19.36
CA LYS A 91 28.00 12.64 -19.24
C LYS A 91 28.58 13.29 -17.98
N LEU A 92 28.22 12.78 -16.81
CA LEU A 92 28.84 13.14 -15.54
C LEU A 92 30.17 12.38 -15.37
N LYS A 93 31.14 13.00 -14.69
CA LYS A 93 32.50 12.47 -14.50
C LYS A 93 32.60 11.47 -13.34
N SER A 94 31.56 11.29 -12.54
CA SER A 94 31.50 10.43 -11.35
C SER A 94 30.81 9.10 -11.64
N LYS A 95 31.16 8.06 -10.87
CA LYS A 95 30.46 6.76 -10.91
C LYS A 95 29.00 6.89 -10.50
N ARG A 96 28.11 6.34 -11.31
CA ARG A 96 26.66 6.41 -11.09
C ARG A 96 26.15 5.16 -10.36
N ILE A 97 25.29 5.36 -9.37
CA ILE A 97 24.76 4.29 -8.51
C ILE A 97 23.27 4.15 -8.77
N LEU A 98 22.83 2.92 -9.08
CA LEU A 98 21.42 2.57 -9.18
C LEU A 98 20.98 1.85 -7.91
N LEU A 99 20.10 2.48 -7.12
CA LEU A 99 19.54 1.92 -5.89
C LEU A 99 18.10 1.43 -6.14
N VAL A 100 17.85 0.15 -5.85
CA VAL A 100 16.60 -0.52 -6.18
C VAL A 100 16.07 -1.29 -4.97
N GLY A 101 14.81 -1.08 -4.62
CA GLY A 101 14.09 -1.79 -3.54
C GLY A 101 12.59 -1.61 -3.74
N PHE A 102 11.77 -1.97 -2.76
CA PHE A 102 10.32 -1.75 -2.83
C PHE A 102 9.96 -0.33 -2.37
N TYR A 103 10.42 0.66 -3.14
CA TYR A 103 10.29 2.08 -2.82
C TYR A 103 9.21 2.76 -3.68
N GLY A 104 8.69 3.90 -3.23
CA GLY A 104 7.64 4.64 -3.95
C GLY A 104 6.23 4.16 -3.62
N ALA A 105 6.10 3.05 -2.88
CA ALA A 105 4.83 2.37 -2.62
C ALA A 105 4.16 2.83 -1.32
N ASP A 106 4.67 3.87 -0.66
CA ASP A 106 4.24 4.31 0.68
C ASP A 106 4.17 3.13 1.69
N ASN A 107 5.13 2.21 1.59
CA ASN A 107 5.36 1.18 2.60
C ASN A 107 6.43 1.71 3.55
N LEU A 108 5.98 2.17 4.72
CA LEU A 108 6.81 2.85 5.69
C LEU A 108 8.07 2.05 6.04
N GLY A 109 7.97 0.72 6.10
CA GLY A 109 9.14 -0.12 6.34
C GLY A 109 10.25 0.03 5.30
N ASP A 110 9.88 -0.10 4.02
CA ASP A 110 10.82 -0.01 2.90
C ASP A 110 11.30 1.43 2.67
N GLU A 111 10.44 2.43 2.91
CA GLU A 111 10.82 3.85 2.89
C GLU A 111 11.86 4.18 3.97
N LEU A 112 11.73 3.62 5.18
CA LEU A 112 12.71 3.80 6.25
C LEU A 112 14.06 3.12 5.94
N MET A 113 14.05 1.97 5.27
CA MET A 113 15.28 1.35 4.77
C MET A 113 15.97 2.25 3.75
N LEU A 114 15.22 2.81 2.78
CA LEU A 114 15.74 3.75 1.78
C LEU A 114 16.39 4.97 2.45
N GLN A 115 15.64 5.64 3.34
CA GLN A 115 16.14 6.80 4.07
C GLN A 115 17.41 6.48 4.87
N THR A 116 17.45 5.30 5.51
CA THR A 116 18.62 4.88 6.27
C THR A 116 19.83 4.69 5.37
N ILE A 117 19.71 3.97 4.25
CA ILE A 117 20.79 3.77 3.28
C ILE A 117 21.29 5.12 2.75
N LEU A 118 20.39 6.00 2.30
CA LEU A 118 20.75 7.32 1.77
C LEU A 118 21.42 8.21 2.82
N SER A 119 21.05 8.09 4.10
CA SER A 119 21.66 8.88 5.18
C SER A 119 23.14 8.57 5.44
N TYR A 120 23.63 7.42 4.95
CA TYR A 120 25.04 7.06 5.03
C TYR A 120 25.85 7.54 3.82
N PHE A 121 25.21 7.94 2.73
CA PHE A 121 25.92 8.56 1.61
C PHE A 121 26.29 10.02 1.92
N PRO A 122 27.52 10.47 1.59
CA PRO A 122 27.90 11.88 1.68
C PRO A 122 26.98 12.74 0.82
N LYS A 123 26.64 13.95 1.28
CA LYS A 123 25.67 14.83 0.61
C LYS A 123 26.07 15.14 -0.83
N GLU A 124 27.37 15.33 -1.06
CA GLU A 124 27.99 15.60 -2.35
C GLU A 124 27.94 14.42 -3.33
N ARG A 125 27.67 13.19 -2.85
CA ARG A 125 27.54 11.98 -3.67
C ARG A 125 26.08 11.62 -3.96
N LEU A 126 25.10 12.28 -3.34
CA LEU A 126 23.69 11.96 -3.54
C LEU A 126 23.22 12.21 -4.98
N SER A 127 23.79 13.21 -5.66
CA SER A 127 23.50 13.48 -7.08
C SER A 127 24.02 12.38 -8.02
N ASP A 128 24.88 11.48 -7.57
CA ASP A 128 25.33 10.31 -8.33
C ASP A 128 24.38 9.11 -8.17
N VAL A 129 23.47 9.17 -7.20
CA VAL A 129 22.53 8.10 -6.88
C VAL A 129 21.24 8.33 -7.67
N THR A 130 20.78 7.28 -8.33
CA THR A 130 19.44 7.19 -8.88
C THR A 130 18.67 6.11 -8.15
N VAL A 131 17.52 6.47 -7.59
CA VAL A 131 16.61 5.54 -6.90
C VAL A 131 15.52 5.10 -7.87
N LEU A 132 15.28 3.79 -7.95
CA LEU A 132 14.12 3.25 -8.65
C LEU A 132 12.91 3.21 -7.73
N LEU A 133 11.81 3.82 -8.19
CA LEU A 133 10.52 3.84 -7.49
C LEU A 133 9.46 3.05 -8.26
N CYS A 134 8.45 2.55 -7.55
CA CYS A 134 7.25 2.04 -8.19
C CYS A 134 6.38 3.17 -8.74
N ASP A 135 5.55 2.87 -9.74
CA ASP A 135 4.57 3.82 -10.27
C ASP A 135 3.51 4.16 -9.20
N ASN A 136 3.60 5.36 -8.62
CA ASN A 136 2.63 5.89 -7.66
C ASN A 136 2.48 7.40 -7.86
N GLU A 137 1.39 7.81 -8.52
CA GLU A 137 1.11 9.22 -8.83
C GLU A 137 0.99 10.10 -7.57
N GLY A 138 0.58 9.50 -6.44
CA GLY A 138 0.40 10.20 -5.17
C GLY A 138 1.62 10.19 -4.24
N TYR A 139 2.76 9.63 -4.68
CA TYR A 139 3.95 9.54 -3.83
C TYR A 139 4.51 10.93 -3.52
N ASP A 140 4.72 11.20 -2.23
CA ASP A 140 5.37 12.43 -1.77
C ASP A 140 6.89 12.29 -1.90
N TYR A 141 7.51 13.14 -2.72
CA TYR A 141 8.96 13.12 -2.92
C TYR A 141 9.72 13.95 -1.88
N SER A 142 9.02 14.71 -1.03
CA SER A 142 9.62 15.74 -0.17
C SER A 142 10.55 15.17 0.92
N HIS A 143 10.40 13.90 1.29
CA HIS A 143 11.27 13.22 2.26
C HIS A 143 12.54 12.63 1.64
N LEU A 144 12.64 12.57 0.31
CA LEU A 144 13.85 12.11 -0.36
C LEU A 144 14.89 13.23 -0.42
N PRO A 145 16.18 12.94 -0.15
CA PRO A 145 17.24 13.91 -0.33
C PRO A 145 17.50 14.12 -1.84
N ALA A 146 18.47 14.97 -2.20
CA ALA A 146 18.78 15.37 -3.58
C ALA A 146 19.40 14.24 -4.44
N VAL A 147 18.65 13.15 -4.63
CA VAL A 147 18.94 12.02 -5.50
C VAL A 147 18.19 12.18 -6.82
N ASN A 148 18.64 11.45 -7.85
CA ASN A 148 17.86 11.29 -9.07
C ASN A 148 16.81 10.19 -8.89
N ILE A 149 15.75 10.25 -9.68
CA ILE A 149 14.64 9.32 -9.62
C ILE A 149 14.37 8.76 -11.00
N LEU A 150 14.10 7.47 -11.07
CA LEU A 150 13.49 6.78 -12.20
C LEU A 150 12.43 5.81 -11.67
N HIS A 151 11.51 5.41 -12.52
CA HIS A 151 10.55 4.36 -12.23
C HIS A 151 11.06 3.00 -12.69
N TYR A 152 10.46 1.93 -12.15
CA TYR A 152 10.85 0.58 -12.50
C TYR A 152 10.86 0.35 -14.03
N PRO A 153 11.84 -0.42 -14.52
CA PRO A 153 11.91 -0.78 -15.94
C PRO A 153 10.62 -1.49 -16.38
N LYS A 154 10.11 -1.11 -17.54
CA LYS A 154 8.90 -1.70 -18.13
C LYS A 154 9.20 -2.96 -18.91
N SER A 155 10.46 -3.15 -19.31
CA SER A 155 10.90 -4.32 -20.05
C SER A 155 12.31 -4.75 -19.68
N LYS A 156 12.71 -5.98 -20.04
CA LYS A 156 14.09 -6.44 -19.88
C LYS A 156 15.09 -5.71 -20.79
N PHE A 157 14.62 -5.03 -21.84
CA PHE A 157 15.50 -4.21 -22.68
C PHE A 157 16.05 -3.02 -21.89
N ASP A 158 15.25 -2.46 -20.99
CA ASP A 158 15.63 -1.36 -20.11
C ASP A 158 16.83 -1.74 -19.22
N TYR A 159 16.96 -3.03 -18.86
CA TYR A 159 18.10 -3.50 -18.05
C TYR A 159 19.44 -3.27 -18.76
N ASN A 160 19.44 -3.29 -20.09
CA ASN A 160 20.64 -3.04 -20.88
C ASN A 160 21.05 -1.56 -20.81
N ILE A 161 20.07 -0.67 -20.90
CA ILE A 161 20.28 0.78 -20.79
C ILE A 161 20.75 1.11 -19.38
N LEU A 162 20.05 0.62 -18.35
CA LEU A 162 20.44 0.81 -16.96
C LEU A 162 21.85 0.28 -16.69
N ALA A 163 22.18 -0.92 -17.15
CA ALA A 163 23.53 -1.47 -16.99
C ALA A 163 24.58 -0.74 -17.83
N GLN A 164 24.23 0.01 -18.87
CA GLN A 164 25.17 0.88 -19.58
C GLN A 164 25.42 2.17 -18.79
N GLU A 165 24.35 2.78 -18.30
CA GLU A 165 24.34 4.10 -17.65
C GLU A 165 24.88 4.14 -16.22
N PHE A 166 24.76 3.03 -15.47
CA PHE A 166 25.11 2.97 -14.05
C PHE A 166 26.25 2.01 -13.79
N ASP A 167 27.20 2.37 -12.92
CA ASP A 167 28.42 1.60 -12.61
C ASP A 167 28.24 0.60 -11.46
N THR A 168 27.28 0.87 -10.59
CA THR A 168 26.99 0.06 -9.40
C THR A 168 25.49 -0.12 -9.24
N LEU A 169 25.06 -1.36 -9.03
CA LEU A 169 23.70 -1.71 -8.62
C LEU A 169 23.67 -2.01 -7.13
N VAL A 170 22.69 -1.46 -6.42
CA VAL A 170 22.43 -1.72 -5.01
C VAL A 170 21.01 -2.24 -4.84
N TRP A 171 20.89 -3.48 -4.37
CA TRP A 171 19.64 -4.10 -3.95
C TRP A 171 19.35 -3.72 -2.49
N GLY A 172 18.48 -2.74 -2.30
CA GLY A 172 18.22 -2.04 -1.05
C GLY A 172 17.23 -2.72 -0.10
N GLY A 173 17.44 -4.01 0.18
CA GLY A 173 16.78 -4.68 1.31
C GLY A 173 15.36 -5.15 1.06
N GLY A 174 14.70 -5.54 2.15
CA GLY A 174 13.34 -6.07 2.11
C GLY A 174 13.25 -7.58 1.94
N ALA A 175 12.01 -8.08 1.95
CA ALA A 175 11.73 -9.50 1.71
C ALA A 175 11.56 -9.73 0.20
N LEU A 176 12.66 -9.58 -0.54
CA LEU A 176 12.66 -9.58 -2.01
C LEU A 176 13.25 -10.85 -2.63
N ILE A 177 13.73 -11.79 -1.80
CA ILE A 177 14.15 -13.12 -2.27
C ILE A 177 12.93 -14.05 -2.24
N ASP A 178 12.24 -14.12 -3.38
CA ASP A 178 10.96 -14.81 -3.55
C ASP A 178 10.87 -15.39 -4.97
N ASP A 179 10.57 -16.68 -5.06
CA ASP A 179 10.35 -17.41 -6.32
C ASP A 179 8.92 -17.92 -6.52
N GLY A 180 7.98 -17.58 -5.62
CA GLY A 180 6.60 -18.06 -5.66
C GLY A 180 5.83 -17.60 -6.90
N PHE A 181 6.18 -16.43 -7.44
CA PHE A 181 5.62 -15.88 -8.68
C PHE A 181 6.68 -15.76 -9.79
N TYR A 182 7.75 -16.55 -9.71
CA TYR A 182 8.82 -16.46 -10.68
C TYR A 182 8.35 -16.85 -12.09
N ASP A 183 8.45 -15.91 -13.02
CA ASP A 183 8.33 -16.14 -14.45
C ASP A 183 9.48 -15.45 -15.21
N ASP A 184 10.14 -16.16 -16.10
CA ASP A 184 11.24 -15.65 -16.94
C ASP A 184 10.83 -14.47 -17.82
N LYS A 185 9.53 -14.19 -18.00
CA LYS A 185 9.07 -13.00 -18.74
C LYS A 185 8.63 -11.85 -17.84
N SER A 186 8.47 -12.09 -16.54
CA SER A 186 7.98 -11.10 -15.58
C SER A 186 9.03 -10.04 -15.27
N THR A 187 8.56 -8.80 -15.16
CA THR A 187 9.32 -7.65 -14.64
C THR A 187 8.95 -7.34 -13.18
N ALA A 188 8.25 -8.25 -12.49
CA ALA A 188 8.00 -8.14 -11.06
C ALA A 188 9.30 -7.91 -10.30
N LEU A 189 9.24 -7.12 -9.22
CA LEU A 189 10.41 -6.59 -8.51
C LEU A 189 11.42 -7.68 -8.12
N ASN A 190 10.96 -8.80 -7.56
CA ASN A 190 11.79 -9.95 -7.18
C ASN A 190 12.56 -10.55 -8.37
N ASN A 191 11.91 -10.69 -9.53
CA ASN A 191 12.53 -11.21 -10.75
C ASN A 191 13.48 -10.18 -11.37
N MET A 192 13.03 -8.92 -11.43
CA MET A 192 13.78 -7.80 -11.98
C MET A 192 15.11 -7.62 -11.26
N LEU A 193 15.14 -7.68 -9.93
CA LEU A 193 16.36 -7.52 -9.15
C LEU A 193 17.42 -8.59 -9.45
N VAL A 194 17.01 -9.85 -9.59
CA VAL A 194 17.93 -10.94 -9.95
C VAL A 194 18.44 -10.78 -11.37
N ASP A 195 17.54 -10.56 -12.34
CA ASP A 195 17.93 -10.44 -13.75
C ASP A 195 18.74 -9.17 -14.04
N LEU A 196 18.42 -8.05 -13.39
CA LEU A 196 19.19 -6.81 -13.47
C LEU A 196 20.58 -6.98 -12.84
N SER A 197 20.68 -7.66 -11.70
CA SER A 197 21.97 -7.98 -11.07
C SER A 197 22.85 -8.82 -12.00
N LEU A 198 22.28 -9.88 -12.61
CA LEU A 198 22.99 -10.68 -13.61
C LEU A 198 23.46 -9.84 -14.80
N ARG A 199 22.64 -8.88 -15.24
CA ARG A 199 23.02 -7.98 -16.33
C ARG A 199 24.18 -7.06 -15.94
N PHE A 200 24.19 -6.49 -14.74
CA PHE A 200 25.32 -5.70 -14.23
C PHE A 200 26.59 -6.55 -14.13
N ILE A 201 26.49 -7.77 -13.59
CA ILE A 201 27.62 -8.71 -13.50
C ILE A 201 28.17 -9.04 -14.89
N ALA A 202 27.30 -9.29 -15.88
CA ALA A 202 27.70 -9.57 -17.26
C ALA A 202 28.39 -8.36 -17.94
N CYS A 203 28.10 -7.15 -17.50
CA CYS A 203 28.77 -5.92 -17.92
C CYS A 203 29.99 -5.57 -17.05
N GLU A 204 30.48 -6.51 -16.22
CA GLU A 204 31.62 -6.33 -15.32
C GLU A 204 31.43 -5.19 -14.29
N LYS A 205 30.17 -4.95 -13.91
CA LYS A 205 29.78 -3.91 -12.96
C LYS A 205 29.56 -4.45 -11.55
N ARG A 206 29.56 -3.54 -10.58
CA ARG A 206 29.49 -3.89 -9.16
C ARG A 206 28.05 -4.10 -8.73
N VAL A 207 27.81 -5.14 -7.94
CA VAL A 207 26.50 -5.44 -7.35
C VAL A 207 26.66 -5.55 -5.84
N PHE A 208 25.75 -4.90 -5.11
CA PHE A 208 25.62 -4.97 -3.66
C PHE A 208 24.18 -5.35 -3.31
N ALA A 209 24.02 -6.16 -2.25
CA ALA A 209 22.73 -6.46 -1.65
C ALA A 209 22.75 -6.18 -0.16
N LEU A 210 21.78 -5.39 0.32
CA LEU A 210 21.74 -4.79 1.65
C LEU A 210 20.50 -5.25 2.44
N GLY A 211 20.65 -6.18 3.38
CA GLY A 211 19.60 -6.54 4.34
C GLY A 211 18.41 -7.28 3.72
N LEU A 212 18.67 -8.28 2.89
CA LEU A 212 17.62 -9.07 2.25
C LEU A 212 17.07 -10.17 3.15
N SER A 213 15.86 -10.63 2.85
CA SER A 213 15.21 -11.77 3.50
C SER A 213 14.55 -12.64 2.45
N SER A 214 14.56 -13.95 2.68
CA SER A 214 13.93 -14.93 1.80
C SER A 214 12.61 -15.42 2.35
N ASN A 215 11.80 -15.96 1.44
CA ASN A 215 10.70 -16.83 1.81
C ASN A 215 11.18 -18.01 2.67
N LYS A 216 10.25 -18.58 3.42
CA LYS A 216 10.45 -19.85 4.13
C LYS A 216 10.89 -20.95 3.16
N GLU A 217 10.23 -21.03 2.01
CA GLU A 217 10.56 -21.98 0.96
C GLU A 217 10.93 -21.27 -0.33
N LEU A 218 11.94 -21.81 -1.02
CA LEU A 218 12.32 -21.50 -2.38
C LEU A 218 12.42 -22.84 -3.11
N THR A 219 11.77 -22.97 -4.25
CA THR A 219 11.56 -24.23 -4.97
C THR A 219 11.93 -24.17 -6.46
N ASN A 220 12.02 -22.97 -7.05
CA ASN A 220 12.31 -22.78 -8.45
C ASN A 220 13.82 -22.87 -8.71
N ALA A 221 14.25 -23.98 -9.33
CA ALA A 221 15.66 -24.24 -9.61
C ALA A 221 16.32 -23.16 -10.50
N ASN A 222 15.60 -22.57 -11.46
CA ASN A 222 16.15 -21.53 -12.34
C ASN A 222 16.43 -20.25 -11.54
N TYR A 223 15.45 -19.78 -10.76
CA TYR A 223 15.63 -18.65 -9.86
C TYR A 223 16.79 -18.86 -8.89
N ILE A 224 16.84 -20.03 -8.24
CA ILE A 224 17.88 -20.39 -7.28
C ILE A 224 19.28 -20.35 -7.94
N ASN A 225 19.44 -20.90 -9.14
CA ASN A 225 20.72 -20.88 -9.87
C ASN A 225 21.15 -19.46 -10.26
N LYS A 226 20.20 -18.62 -10.70
CA LYS A 226 20.46 -17.21 -10.98
C LYS A 226 20.88 -16.46 -9.71
N LEU A 227 20.14 -16.64 -8.62
CA LEU A 227 20.43 -16.03 -7.32
C LEU A 227 21.79 -16.46 -6.79
N LYS A 228 22.16 -17.74 -6.94
CA LYS A 228 23.49 -18.26 -6.60
C LYS A 228 24.59 -17.48 -7.31
N THR A 229 24.44 -17.27 -8.62
CA THR A 229 25.39 -16.50 -9.43
C THR A 229 25.49 -15.05 -8.95
N VAL A 230 24.35 -14.41 -8.68
CA VAL A 230 24.31 -13.05 -8.13
C VAL A 230 25.06 -12.97 -6.80
N CYS A 231 24.79 -13.90 -5.88
CA CYS A 231 25.42 -13.93 -4.57
C CYS A 231 26.94 -14.13 -4.66
N GLU A 232 27.40 -15.08 -5.49
CA GLU A 232 28.82 -15.38 -5.67
C GLU A 232 29.62 -14.25 -6.33
N LYS A 233 28.97 -13.44 -7.18
CA LYS A 233 29.62 -12.37 -7.96
C LYS A 233 29.38 -10.97 -7.39
N SER A 234 28.50 -10.81 -6.40
CA SER A 234 28.29 -9.54 -5.71
C SER A 234 29.50 -9.19 -4.85
N VAL A 235 29.77 -7.89 -4.72
CA VAL A 235 30.85 -7.39 -3.85
C VAL A 235 30.50 -7.65 -2.38
N ALA A 236 29.23 -7.43 -2.02
CA ALA A 236 28.68 -7.83 -0.74
C ALA A 236 27.23 -8.26 -0.93
N PHE A 237 26.87 -9.40 -0.35
CA PHE A 237 25.50 -9.90 -0.34
C PHE A 237 25.08 -10.16 1.10
N THR A 238 24.21 -9.30 1.64
CA THR A 238 23.82 -9.35 3.06
C THR A 238 22.39 -9.83 3.24
N ILE A 239 22.18 -10.61 4.30
CA ILE A 239 20.88 -11.13 4.73
C ILE A 239 20.58 -10.62 6.14
N ARG A 240 19.32 -10.22 6.38
CA ARG A 240 18.86 -9.59 7.63
C ARG A 240 18.39 -10.52 8.73
N ASP A 241 18.25 -11.80 8.45
CA ASP A 241 17.75 -12.78 9.40
C ASP A 241 18.42 -14.15 9.24
N ILE A 242 18.66 -14.82 10.36
CA ILE A 242 19.40 -16.10 10.38
C ILE A 242 18.69 -17.22 9.62
N TYR A 243 17.35 -17.23 9.62
CA TYR A 243 16.56 -18.27 8.98
C TYR A 243 16.63 -18.20 7.44
N SER A 244 16.64 -16.99 6.87
CA SER A 244 16.90 -16.80 5.44
C SER A 244 18.33 -17.19 5.09
N LEU A 245 19.31 -16.89 5.95
CA LEU A 245 20.70 -17.32 5.74
C LEU A 245 20.81 -18.85 5.69
N GLU A 246 20.21 -19.54 6.67
CA GLU A 246 20.17 -20.99 6.72
C GLU A 246 19.46 -21.58 5.50
N LYS A 247 18.34 -20.99 5.08
CA LYS A 247 17.63 -21.43 3.89
C LYS A 247 18.49 -21.31 2.64
N LEU A 248 19.13 -20.16 2.41
CA LEU A 248 20.01 -19.97 1.25
C LEU A 248 21.22 -20.91 1.27
N LYS A 249 21.84 -21.11 2.44
CA LYS A 249 22.94 -22.09 2.60
C LYS A 249 22.51 -23.51 2.28
N SER A 250 21.30 -23.92 2.67
CA SER A 250 20.76 -25.24 2.36
C SER A 250 20.57 -25.47 0.84
N LEU A 251 20.43 -24.39 0.06
CA LEU A 251 20.34 -24.40 -1.39
C LEU A 251 21.70 -24.27 -2.09
N GLY A 252 22.81 -24.31 -1.34
CA GLY A 252 24.16 -24.16 -1.87
C GLY A 252 24.54 -22.73 -2.28
N ILE A 253 23.79 -21.72 -1.82
CA ILE A 253 24.13 -20.31 -1.97
C ILE A 253 25.03 -19.90 -0.80
N THR A 254 26.24 -19.44 -1.12
CA THR A 254 27.30 -19.12 -0.16
C THR A 254 27.79 -17.69 -0.35
N ASN A 255 28.81 -17.25 0.41
CA ASN A 255 29.33 -15.87 0.41
C ASN A 255 28.30 -14.82 0.85
N ILE A 256 27.47 -15.18 1.83
CA ILE A 256 26.44 -14.32 2.40
C ILE A 256 26.94 -13.77 3.74
N ILE A 257 26.74 -12.48 3.96
CA ILE A 257 27.03 -11.77 5.20
C ILE A 257 25.74 -11.65 6.01
N LEU A 258 25.75 -12.03 7.29
CA LEU A 258 24.62 -11.77 8.19
C LEU A 258 24.79 -10.39 8.82
N LEU A 259 23.82 -9.51 8.55
CA LEU A 259 23.83 -8.12 9.00
C LEU A 259 22.39 -7.68 9.27
N ASN A 260 22.12 -6.95 10.35
CA ASN A 260 20.74 -6.58 10.70
C ASN A 260 20.02 -5.80 9.59
N ASP A 261 18.69 -5.71 9.68
CA ASP A 261 17.90 -4.86 8.79
C ASP A 261 18.44 -3.41 8.74
N PRO A 262 18.49 -2.76 7.56
CA PRO A 262 19.01 -1.40 7.43
C PRO A 262 18.41 -0.41 8.44
N VAL A 263 17.12 -0.56 8.80
CA VAL A 263 16.45 0.32 9.75
C VAL A 263 17.16 0.34 11.11
N PHE A 264 17.82 -0.74 11.54
CA PHE A 264 18.57 -0.75 12.81
C PHE A 264 19.75 0.23 12.84
N TYR A 265 20.27 0.65 11.69
CA TYR A 265 21.38 1.60 11.59
C TYR A 265 20.91 3.04 11.43
N ASN A 266 19.61 3.32 11.55
CA ASN A 266 19.14 4.69 11.40
C ASN A 266 19.74 5.59 12.49
N LYS A 267 20.36 6.69 12.08
CA LYS A 267 21.08 7.61 12.98
C LYS A 267 20.17 8.21 14.06
N ILE A 268 18.84 8.24 13.83
CA ILE A 268 17.86 8.73 14.81
C ILE A 268 17.93 7.98 16.15
N TRP A 269 18.32 6.69 16.15
CA TRP A 269 18.34 5.87 17.36
C TRP A 269 19.31 6.42 18.41
N SER A 270 20.37 7.10 17.97
CA SER A 270 21.35 7.75 18.84
C SER A 270 20.86 9.08 19.41
N SER A 271 19.82 9.67 18.81
CA SER A 271 19.26 10.98 19.20
C SER A 271 17.86 10.86 19.81
N LEU A 272 17.42 9.66 20.17
CA LEU A 272 16.10 9.46 20.75
C LEU A 272 15.98 10.21 22.09
N PRO A 273 14.86 10.92 22.32
CA PRO A 273 14.58 11.44 23.64
C PRO A 273 14.41 10.29 24.63
N ALA A 274 14.78 10.52 25.90
CA ALA A 274 14.52 9.56 26.95
C ALA A 274 13.00 9.25 27.01
N PRO A 275 12.60 7.99 27.26
CA PRO A 275 11.20 7.62 27.32
C PRO A 275 10.49 8.47 28.37
N GLN A 276 9.48 9.23 27.96
CA GLN A 276 8.63 9.97 28.89
C GLN A 276 7.66 9.00 29.56
N GLN A 277 7.58 9.05 30.89
CA GLN A 277 6.51 8.37 31.61
C GLN A 277 5.21 9.12 31.32
N ASN A 278 4.29 8.46 30.63
CA ASN A 278 2.93 8.94 30.50
C ASN A 278 2.21 8.80 31.85
N ASN A 279 2.03 9.90 32.57
CA ASN A 279 1.18 9.97 33.75
C ASN A 279 -0.29 10.28 33.35
N ASN A 280 -0.78 9.63 32.30
CA ASN A 280 -2.16 9.81 31.85
C ASN A 280 -3.07 8.75 32.48
N ASP A 281 -4.29 9.15 32.85
CA ASP A 281 -5.34 8.24 33.32
C ASP A 281 -5.89 7.32 32.20
N THR A 282 -5.55 7.62 30.94
CA THR A 282 -5.95 6.86 29.74
C THR A 282 -4.80 6.00 29.24
N VAL A 283 -5.06 4.70 29.09
CA VAL A 283 -4.17 3.73 28.46
C VAL A 283 -4.25 3.85 26.95
N LYS A 284 -3.11 4.02 26.28
CA LYS A 284 -3.00 4.12 24.82
C LYS A 284 -2.42 2.84 24.22
N VAL A 285 -3.18 2.18 23.35
CA VAL A 285 -2.77 0.98 22.63
C VAL A 285 -2.66 1.29 21.14
N GLY A 286 -1.44 1.26 20.60
CA GLY A 286 -1.25 1.38 19.15
C GLY A 286 -1.47 0.06 18.44
N ILE A 287 -2.02 0.08 17.23
CA ILE A 287 -2.18 -1.10 16.38
C ILE A 287 -1.57 -0.80 15.01
N ILE A 288 -0.55 -1.58 14.64
CA ILE A 288 0.07 -1.58 13.32
C ILE A 288 -0.37 -2.87 12.61
N TRP A 289 -1.37 -2.73 11.75
CA TRP A 289 -2.10 -3.85 11.16
C TRP A 289 -1.73 -4.10 9.69
N ILE A 290 -2.05 -5.30 9.19
CA ILE A 290 -2.03 -5.61 7.75
C ILE A 290 -3.47 -5.53 7.23
N CYS A 291 -3.76 -4.53 6.42
CA CYS A 291 -5.10 -4.16 6.00
C CYS A 291 -5.60 -4.97 4.78
N TYR A 292 -5.88 -6.26 4.98
CA TYR A 292 -6.51 -7.11 3.97
C TYR A 292 -7.85 -7.67 4.45
N PRO A 293 -8.81 -7.96 3.54
CA PRO A 293 -10.13 -8.47 3.90
C PRO A 293 -10.10 -9.73 4.79
N ASN A 294 -9.15 -10.64 4.55
CA ASN A 294 -9.01 -11.86 5.34
C ASN A 294 -8.56 -11.64 6.80
N THR A 295 -8.13 -10.43 7.17
CA THR A 295 -7.71 -10.10 8.54
C THR A 295 -8.80 -9.42 9.37
N GLU A 296 -9.93 -9.05 8.76
CA GLU A 296 -10.98 -8.24 9.39
C GLU A 296 -11.61 -8.94 10.61
N ASN A 297 -11.91 -10.24 10.49
CA ASN A 297 -12.49 -10.98 11.61
C ASN A 297 -11.54 -11.01 12.81
N ILE A 298 -10.26 -11.29 12.57
CA ILE A 298 -9.26 -11.32 13.64
C ILE A 298 -9.04 -9.93 14.23
N PHE A 299 -9.06 -8.88 13.41
CA PHE A 299 -9.01 -7.49 13.90
C PHE A 299 -10.15 -7.21 14.89
N ASN A 300 -11.39 -7.58 14.55
CA ASN A 300 -12.55 -7.39 15.44
C ASN A 300 -12.40 -8.16 16.76
N ILE A 301 -11.87 -9.39 16.73
CA ILE A 301 -11.56 -10.18 17.94
C ILE A 301 -10.56 -9.42 18.82
N ILE A 302 -9.47 -8.91 18.25
CA ILE A 302 -8.44 -8.15 18.99
C ILE A 302 -9.04 -6.90 19.65
N ILE A 303 -9.85 -6.13 18.92
CA ILE A 303 -10.50 -4.93 19.47
C ILE A 303 -11.46 -5.29 20.61
N SER A 304 -12.28 -6.34 20.45
CA SER A 304 -13.18 -6.81 21.51
C SER A 304 -12.41 -7.20 22.76
N LYS A 305 -11.31 -7.96 22.60
CA LYS A 305 -10.45 -8.39 23.71
C LYS A 305 -9.77 -7.23 24.43
N LEU A 306 -9.34 -6.19 23.71
CA LEU A 306 -8.83 -4.97 24.33
C LEU A 306 -9.91 -4.27 25.16
N CYS A 307 -11.12 -4.13 24.60
CA CYS A 307 -12.26 -3.55 25.32
C CYS A 307 -12.67 -4.37 26.56
N GLU A 308 -12.58 -5.70 26.51
CA GLU A 308 -12.82 -6.59 27.65
C GLU A 308 -11.74 -6.43 28.73
N LYS A 309 -10.47 -6.38 28.32
CA LYS A 309 -9.31 -6.27 29.21
C LYS A 309 -9.30 -4.94 29.98
N PHE A 310 -9.73 -3.85 29.35
CA PHE A 310 -9.83 -2.52 29.96
C PHE A 310 -11.32 -2.17 30.20
N SER A 311 -11.88 -2.65 31.30
CA SER A 311 -13.32 -2.60 31.59
C SER A 311 -13.92 -1.18 31.59
N ASP A 312 -13.13 -0.15 31.89
CA ASP A 312 -13.51 1.25 31.75
C ASP A 312 -13.06 1.80 30.38
N LYS A 313 -14.00 1.79 29.43
CA LYS A 313 -13.75 2.26 28.05
C LYS A 313 -13.34 3.73 27.97
N SER A 314 -13.66 4.56 28.98
CA SER A 314 -13.24 5.97 28.99
C SER A 314 -11.73 6.14 29.25
N LYS A 315 -11.08 5.06 29.69
CA LYS A 315 -9.64 5.00 29.97
C LYS A 315 -8.86 4.22 28.91
N LEU A 316 -9.47 3.92 27.77
CA LEU A 316 -8.80 3.23 26.65
C LEU A 316 -8.85 4.09 25.40
N GLU A 317 -7.70 4.35 24.81
CA GLU A 317 -7.55 4.88 23.46
C GLU A 317 -6.81 3.85 22.59
N ILE A 318 -7.44 3.42 21.51
CA ILE A 318 -6.85 2.55 20.50
C ILE A 318 -6.45 3.42 19.32
N VAL A 319 -5.17 3.44 19.00
CA VAL A 319 -4.60 4.28 17.93
C VAL A 319 -4.20 3.40 16.76
N LEU A 320 -4.90 3.50 15.63
CA LEU A 320 -4.58 2.77 14.39
C LEU A 320 -3.51 3.54 13.62
N ILE A 321 -2.36 2.89 13.38
CA ILE A 321 -1.18 3.52 12.78
C ILE A 321 -0.97 2.95 11.37
N PRO A 322 -1.20 3.73 10.31
CA PRO A 322 -0.96 3.30 8.93
C PRO A 322 0.53 3.07 8.67
N PHE A 323 0.85 1.95 8.02
CA PHE A 323 2.23 1.58 7.62
C PHE A 323 2.34 1.26 6.12
N TYR A 324 1.21 1.12 5.43
CA TYR A 324 1.16 0.96 3.98
C TYR A 324 0.03 1.81 3.39
N ASN A 325 0.39 2.96 2.83
CA ASN A 325 -0.58 3.94 2.35
C ASN A 325 -0.63 4.05 0.82
N TYR A 326 -0.17 3.03 0.10
CA TYR A 326 -0.33 2.95 -1.36
C TYR A 326 -1.81 3.15 -1.73
N VAL A 327 -2.11 4.22 -2.48
CA VAL A 327 -3.49 4.59 -2.85
C VAL A 327 -4.43 4.67 -1.64
N ASN A 328 -3.91 5.16 -0.50
CA ASN A 328 -4.63 5.30 0.78
C ASN A 328 -5.22 3.99 1.35
N LEU A 329 -4.60 2.84 1.07
CA LEU A 329 -5.12 1.52 1.44
C LEU A 329 -5.37 1.38 2.96
N ASP A 330 -4.34 1.53 3.81
CA ASP A 330 -4.50 1.39 5.26
C ASP A 330 -5.52 2.40 5.82
N LYS A 331 -5.46 3.67 5.38
CA LYS A 331 -6.36 4.73 5.85
C LYS A 331 -7.82 4.45 5.49
N ASN A 332 -8.09 3.97 4.28
CA ASN A 332 -9.44 3.61 3.85
C ASN A 332 -9.95 2.36 4.57
N TYR A 333 -9.10 1.35 4.72
CA TYR A 333 -9.44 0.13 5.44
C TYR A 333 -9.82 0.43 6.90
N PHE A 334 -9.01 1.21 7.62
CA PHE A 334 -9.32 1.62 8.98
C PHE A 334 -10.61 2.43 9.09
N LYS A 335 -10.86 3.37 8.17
CA LYS A 335 -12.13 4.12 8.13
C LYS A 335 -13.34 3.21 7.97
N THR A 336 -13.28 2.25 7.06
CA THR A 336 -14.35 1.28 6.84
C THR A 336 -14.60 0.45 8.11
N LEU A 337 -13.52 -0.05 8.75
CA LEU A 337 -13.62 -0.83 9.98
C LEU A 337 -14.18 -0.05 11.17
N THR A 338 -13.87 1.25 11.28
CA THR A 338 -14.42 2.07 12.36
C THR A 338 -15.89 2.42 12.11
N GLN A 339 -16.26 2.71 10.86
CA GLN A 339 -17.65 3.07 10.51
C GLN A 339 -18.64 1.92 10.72
N SER A 340 -18.22 0.67 10.52
CA SER A 340 -19.08 -0.52 10.67
C SER A 340 -19.28 -0.96 12.12
N ASN A 341 -18.54 -0.40 13.08
CA ASN A 341 -18.45 -0.92 14.44
C ASN A 341 -18.85 0.08 15.53
N SER A 342 -19.30 -0.43 16.68
CA SER A 342 -19.70 0.38 17.85
C SER A 342 -18.52 0.98 18.64
N TYR A 343 -17.29 0.93 18.11
CA TYR A 343 -16.05 1.29 18.80
C TYR A 343 -15.56 2.72 18.49
N ASN A 344 -16.34 3.53 17.77
CA ASN A 344 -15.95 4.88 17.34
C ASN A 344 -15.50 5.83 18.47
N ASN A 345 -15.90 5.57 19.71
CA ASN A 345 -15.54 6.43 20.85
C ASN A 345 -14.18 6.10 21.48
N VAL A 346 -13.55 4.97 21.11
CA VAL A 346 -12.26 4.53 21.66
C VAL A 346 -11.17 4.39 20.60
N VAL A 347 -11.52 4.41 19.30
CA VAL A 347 -10.57 4.22 18.20
C VAL A 347 -10.27 5.54 17.50
N SER A 348 -8.99 5.86 17.34
CA SER A 348 -8.49 6.96 16.51
C SER A 348 -7.59 6.43 15.40
N ILE A 349 -7.47 7.18 14.29
CA ILE A 349 -6.61 6.82 13.15
C ILE A 349 -5.55 7.91 13.02
N CYS A 350 -4.27 7.54 13.08
CA CYS A 350 -3.17 8.46 12.79
C CYS A 350 -3.11 8.80 11.30
N ASP A 351 -2.61 9.98 10.99
CA ASP A 351 -2.16 10.27 9.63
C ASP A 351 -0.91 9.47 9.30
N TYR A 352 -0.82 9.05 8.04
CA TYR A 352 0.38 8.42 7.50
C TYR A 352 1.53 9.42 7.47
N THR A 353 2.74 8.96 7.76
CA THR A 353 3.97 9.76 7.69
C THR A 353 5.13 8.90 7.19
N ASN A 354 5.97 9.48 6.33
CA ASN A 354 7.26 8.90 5.94
C ASN A 354 8.39 9.31 6.90
N ASP A 355 8.14 10.19 7.88
CA ASP A 355 9.15 10.66 8.82
C ASP A 355 9.26 9.75 10.05
N LEU A 356 10.43 9.12 10.21
CA LEU A 356 10.73 8.27 11.36
C LEU A 356 10.61 9.01 12.70
N ASN A 357 10.96 10.30 12.77
CA ASN A 357 10.83 11.09 14.01
C ASN A 357 9.37 11.22 14.41
N MET A 358 8.47 11.51 13.46
CA MET A 358 7.04 11.60 13.71
C MET A 358 6.49 10.24 14.17
N LEU A 359 6.87 9.15 13.50
CA LEU A 359 6.45 7.81 13.89
C LEU A 359 6.95 7.45 15.31
N VAL A 360 8.22 7.72 15.62
CA VAL A 360 8.81 7.49 16.94
C VAL A 360 8.08 8.30 18.01
N ASN A 361 7.75 9.56 17.74
CA ASN A 361 6.97 10.40 18.67
C ASN A 361 5.59 9.80 18.94
N THR A 362 4.90 9.34 17.89
CA THR A 362 3.61 8.65 18.02
C THR A 362 3.76 7.38 18.86
N ILE A 363 4.73 6.50 18.55
CA ILE A 363 4.93 5.25 19.29
C ILE A 363 5.34 5.52 20.74
N ASN A 364 6.15 6.55 21.00
CA ASN A 364 6.58 6.91 22.34
C ASN A 364 5.42 7.30 23.26
N GLN A 365 4.33 7.84 22.71
CA GLN A 365 3.12 8.16 23.45
C GLN A 365 2.23 6.95 23.78
N LEU A 366 2.56 5.76 23.27
CA LEU A 366 1.79 4.54 23.53
C LEU A 366 2.31 3.81 24.79
N ASP A 367 1.37 3.22 25.54
CA ASP A 367 1.68 2.31 26.64
C ASP A 367 1.93 0.88 26.15
N PHE A 368 1.16 0.48 25.14
CA PHE A 368 1.22 -0.84 24.53
C PHE A 368 1.11 -0.75 23.01
N ILE A 369 1.63 -1.76 22.31
CA ILE A 369 1.53 -1.85 20.86
C ILE A 369 1.20 -3.26 20.38
N ILE A 370 0.34 -3.36 19.38
CA ILE A 370 0.06 -4.60 18.65
C ILE A 370 0.67 -4.49 17.27
N ASN A 371 1.59 -5.39 16.93
CA ASN A 371 2.27 -5.38 15.64
C ASN A 371 1.91 -6.61 14.82
N MET A 372 1.46 -6.37 13.59
CA MET A 372 1.35 -7.40 12.56
C MET A 372 2.35 -7.18 11.42
N ARG A 373 2.90 -5.96 11.29
CA ARG A 373 3.96 -5.65 10.32
C ARG A 373 5.34 -5.75 10.96
N TYR A 374 6.28 -6.29 10.20
CA TYR A 374 7.68 -6.50 10.62
C TYR A 374 8.35 -5.24 11.19
N HIS A 375 8.27 -4.12 10.47
CA HIS A 375 8.92 -2.89 10.91
C HIS A 375 8.25 -2.27 12.14
N GLY A 376 6.94 -2.51 12.36
CA GLY A 376 6.28 -2.14 13.62
C GLY A 376 6.90 -2.86 14.81
N MET A 377 7.10 -4.17 14.69
CA MET A 377 7.77 -4.99 15.72
C MET A 377 9.23 -4.54 15.93
N LEU A 378 9.99 -4.33 14.84
CA LEU A 378 11.38 -3.89 14.89
C LEU A 378 11.51 -2.56 15.66
N ILE A 379 10.72 -1.55 15.29
CA ILE A 379 10.79 -0.20 15.89
C ILE A 379 10.32 -0.25 17.35
N SER A 380 9.25 -0.99 17.64
CA SER A 380 8.77 -1.21 19.02
C SER A 380 9.83 -1.83 19.90
N GLY A 381 10.60 -2.79 19.36
CA GLY A 381 11.74 -3.43 20.01
C GLY A 381 12.85 -2.45 20.36
N ILE A 382 13.28 -1.64 19.39
CA ILE A 382 14.31 -0.60 19.62
C ILE A 382 13.85 0.40 20.70
N LEU A 383 12.56 0.79 20.66
CA LEU A 383 11.96 1.74 21.62
C LEU A 383 11.59 1.10 22.97
N ASN A 384 11.92 -0.18 23.19
CA ASN A 384 11.62 -0.92 24.42
C ASN A 384 10.13 -0.88 24.80
N LYS A 385 9.24 -0.94 23.81
CA LYS A 385 7.78 -0.91 24.02
C LYS A 385 7.23 -2.29 24.37
N LYS A 386 6.22 -2.29 25.26
CA LYS A 386 5.44 -3.46 25.59
C LYS A 386 4.56 -3.83 24.39
N ALA A 387 4.82 -4.99 23.78
CA ALA A 387 4.18 -5.39 22.55
C ALA A 387 3.49 -6.76 22.63
N PHE A 388 2.44 -6.90 21.82
CA PHE A 388 1.84 -8.18 21.43
C PHE A 388 2.03 -8.32 19.92
N ASN A 389 2.83 -9.29 19.48
CA ASN A 389 3.20 -9.41 18.07
C ASN A 389 2.42 -10.55 17.42
N ILE A 390 2.03 -10.34 16.17
CA ILE A 390 1.25 -11.27 15.36
C ILE A 390 2.05 -11.55 14.10
N CYS A 391 2.43 -12.80 13.89
CA CYS A 391 3.03 -13.26 12.65
C CYS A 391 1.91 -13.50 11.62
N TYR A 392 1.95 -12.77 10.50
CA TYR A 392 1.04 -13.01 9.37
C TYR A 392 1.46 -14.26 8.58
N ASP A 393 1.19 -15.42 9.17
CA ASP A 393 1.68 -16.73 8.75
C ASP A 393 1.07 -17.27 7.47
N CYS A 394 0.00 -16.64 6.95
CA CYS A 394 -0.49 -16.93 5.61
C CYS A 394 0.28 -16.23 4.49
N HIS A 395 1.28 -15.38 4.81
CA HIS A 395 2.17 -14.77 3.82
C HIS A 395 3.60 -15.31 3.94
N PRO A 396 4.22 -15.81 2.85
CA PRO A 396 5.49 -16.55 2.91
C PRO A 396 6.68 -15.73 3.41
N HIS A 397 6.60 -14.40 3.29
CA HIS A 397 7.66 -13.46 3.65
C HIS A 397 7.84 -13.23 5.16
N TYR A 398 6.85 -13.59 5.99
CA TYR A 398 6.83 -13.17 7.40
C TYR A 398 7.55 -14.13 8.35
N HIS A 399 7.52 -15.43 8.06
CA HIS A 399 8.02 -16.46 8.98
C HIS A 399 9.48 -16.21 9.43
N ASN A 400 10.41 -16.15 8.47
CA ASN A 400 11.84 -16.06 8.76
C ASN A 400 12.19 -14.78 9.53
N LYS A 401 11.74 -13.63 9.02
CA LYS A 401 12.07 -12.30 9.57
C LYS A 401 11.43 -12.02 10.93
N ILE A 402 10.17 -12.43 11.15
CA ILE A 402 9.49 -12.25 12.45
C ILE A 402 10.10 -13.17 13.50
N LYS A 403 10.37 -14.43 13.15
CA LYS A 403 11.02 -15.38 14.06
C LYS A 403 12.40 -14.86 14.50
N TYR A 404 13.17 -14.29 13.57
CA TYR A 404 14.44 -13.66 13.92
C TYR A 404 14.31 -12.47 14.88
N LEU A 405 13.33 -11.56 14.67
CA LEU A 405 13.10 -10.48 15.64
C LEU A 405 12.72 -11.03 17.02
N ASN A 406 11.92 -12.09 17.05
CA ASN A 406 11.56 -12.76 18.30
C ASN A 406 12.79 -13.25 19.07
N ASP A 407 13.73 -13.86 18.36
CA ASP A 407 14.96 -14.41 18.96
C ASP A 407 15.90 -13.31 19.46
N ILE A 408 16.09 -12.22 18.71
CA ILE A 408 17.03 -11.16 19.12
C ILE A 408 16.52 -10.28 20.26
N PHE A 409 15.19 -10.19 20.44
CA PHE A 409 14.57 -9.48 21.57
C PHE A 409 14.25 -10.39 22.77
N GLU A 410 14.39 -11.72 22.59
CA GLU A 410 14.27 -12.82 23.57
C GLU A 410 12.92 -13.03 24.29
N SER A 411 12.01 -12.06 24.28
CA SER A 411 10.82 -12.10 25.16
C SER A 411 9.53 -11.60 24.55
N TYR A 412 9.54 -11.26 23.27
CA TYR A 412 8.30 -10.89 22.62
C TYR A 412 7.40 -12.12 22.51
N ASN A 413 6.18 -12.01 23.01
CA ASN A 413 5.16 -13.00 22.70
C ASN A 413 4.70 -12.76 21.26
N THR A 414 4.99 -13.72 20.38
CA THR A 414 4.57 -13.70 18.99
C THR A 414 3.64 -14.87 18.73
N VAL A 415 2.40 -14.57 18.35
CA VAL A 415 1.40 -15.58 17.97
C VAL A 415 1.23 -15.63 16.46
N LEU A 416 0.84 -16.77 15.90
CA LEU A 416 0.46 -16.84 14.49
C LEU A 416 -0.94 -16.25 14.30
N LEU A 417 -1.20 -15.54 13.20
CA LEU A 417 -2.54 -15.01 12.90
C LEU A 417 -3.58 -16.14 12.88
N SER A 418 -3.22 -17.28 12.27
CA SER A 418 -4.10 -18.46 12.16
C SER A 418 -4.47 -19.10 13.51
N GLU A 419 -3.71 -18.82 14.58
CA GLU A 419 -3.94 -19.35 15.92
C GLU A 419 -4.81 -18.43 16.79
N ILE A 420 -5.12 -17.22 16.31
CA ILE A 420 -5.94 -16.27 17.06
C ILE A 420 -7.40 -16.68 16.99
N THR A 421 -8.02 -16.82 18.17
CA THR A 421 -9.43 -17.17 18.36
C THR A 421 -10.05 -16.30 19.44
N GLU A 422 -11.35 -16.46 19.67
CA GLU A 422 -12.07 -15.79 20.78
C GLU A 422 -11.53 -16.11 22.18
N ASN A 423 -10.71 -17.16 22.31
CA ASN A 423 -10.10 -17.56 23.57
C ASN A 423 -8.65 -17.04 23.74
N THR A 424 -8.10 -16.36 22.73
CA THR A 424 -6.72 -15.86 22.78
C THR A 424 -6.59 -14.75 23.82
N GLU A 425 -5.62 -14.89 24.73
CA GLU A 425 -5.30 -13.85 25.71
C GLU A 425 -4.28 -12.86 25.14
N ILE A 426 -4.61 -11.57 25.17
CA ILE A 426 -3.67 -10.51 24.80
C ILE A 426 -2.71 -10.24 25.98
N SER A 427 -1.47 -10.70 25.82
CA SER A 427 -0.39 -10.49 26.79
C SER A 427 0.72 -9.62 26.18
N PHE A 428 0.94 -8.46 26.79
CA PHE A 428 1.97 -7.53 26.34
C PHE A 428 3.30 -7.79 27.06
N SER A 429 4.37 -7.88 26.29
CA SER A 429 5.71 -8.23 26.77
C SER A 429 6.73 -7.16 26.38
N SER A 430 7.69 -6.87 27.25
CA SER A 430 8.81 -5.96 26.93
C SER A 430 9.97 -6.77 26.36
N PRO A 431 10.81 -6.21 25.47
CA PRO A 431 12.04 -6.87 25.05
C PRO A 431 12.99 -7.04 26.24
N LEU A 432 13.68 -8.19 26.33
CA LEU A 432 14.65 -8.48 27.40
C LEU A 432 16.08 -8.09 27.00
N LYS A 433 16.33 -7.93 25.71
CA LYS A 433 17.63 -7.50 25.18
C LYS A 433 17.46 -6.39 24.15
N ASN A 434 18.39 -5.44 24.20
CA ASN A 434 18.65 -4.55 23.08
C ASN A 434 19.75 -5.20 22.21
N PRO A 435 19.46 -5.58 20.95
CA PRO A 435 20.45 -6.18 20.09
C PRO A 435 21.62 -5.22 19.82
N SER A 436 22.85 -5.74 19.81
CA SER A 436 24.03 -4.98 19.37
C SER A 436 24.09 -4.98 17.85
N PHE A 437 24.15 -3.80 17.24
CA PHE A 437 24.21 -3.66 15.78
C PHE A 437 25.65 -3.57 15.29
N LYS A 438 25.95 -4.23 14.18
CA LYS A 438 27.27 -4.17 13.55
C LYS A 438 27.40 -2.95 12.65
N GLU A 439 27.26 -1.75 13.22
CA GLU A 439 27.23 -0.50 12.46
C GLU A 439 28.48 -0.31 11.60
N GLU A 440 29.66 -0.63 12.14
CA GLU A 440 30.92 -0.51 11.39
C GLU A 440 30.94 -1.45 10.17
N GLU A 441 30.36 -2.65 10.26
CA GLU A 441 30.26 -3.57 9.11
C GLU A 441 29.31 -3.01 8.05
N PHE A 442 28.17 -2.44 8.46
CA PHE A 442 27.23 -1.78 7.55
C PHE A 442 27.89 -0.58 6.84
N LYS A 443 28.56 0.28 7.60
CA LYS A 443 29.29 1.44 7.08
C LYS A 443 30.37 1.04 6.08
N ASN A 444 31.16 0.01 6.37
CA ASN A 444 32.18 -0.49 5.46
C ASN A 444 31.61 -0.96 4.11
N ILE A 445 30.40 -1.55 4.12
CA ILE A 445 29.71 -1.95 2.89
C ILE A 445 29.23 -0.70 2.12
N ILE A 446 28.66 0.29 2.81
CA ILE A 446 28.23 1.56 2.18
C ILE A 446 29.42 2.32 1.58
N ASP A 447 30.53 2.43 2.31
CA ASP A 447 31.77 3.02 1.81
C ASP A 447 32.29 2.22 0.60
N GLY A 448 32.11 0.89 0.63
CA GLY A 448 32.33 0.01 -0.51
C GLY A 448 31.55 0.44 -1.75
N ILE A 449 30.25 0.74 -1.65
CA ILE A 449 29.42 1.18 -2.78
C ILE A 449 30.00 2.45 -3.42
N LEU A 450 30.50 3.37 -2.60
CA LEU A 450 31.04 4.66 -3.04
C LEU A 450 32.45 4.60 -3.64
N LYS A 451 33.18 3.48 -3.46
CA LYS A 451 34.56 3.31 -3.95
C LYS A 451 34.67 3.33 -5.48
N ASP A 452 35.72 4.02 -5.93
CA ASP A 452 36.12 4.24 -7.32
C ASP A 452 36.48 2.99 -8.11
#